data_AF-A0A959YI44-F1
#
_entry.id   AF-A0A959YI44-F1
#
_cell.length_a   1.000
_cell.length_b   1.000
_cell.length_c   1.000
_cell.angle_alpha   90.00
_cell.angle_beta   90.00
_cell.angle_gamma   90.00
#
_symmetry.space_group_name_H-M   'P 1'
#
loop_
_entity.id
_entity.type
_entity.pdbx_description
1 polymer ?
#
loop_
_entity_poly.entity_id
_entity_poly.type
_entity_poly.pdbx_seq_one_letter_code
_entity_poly.pdbx_strand_id
1 'polypeptide(L)'
;MNRYAKQVLVPTDFSEESFAALEYAVFYANRTDSGIHLIHVANREMLRKQGGDVRTYRALLQDIRQQLRTFRNRSGGAFRIHADYKLSEDSVAQTILNYAANFEIELCCIGTSGERSAGHRGGLGLNTGRMINEAGFPILTCRSHPEKIHFRNILLPIDLTRHTNEKVDRIIRFAMRFNSTVYLLAVSEFMEEFSFSRKSLLEKLESAALHIRSQGIKCHTEIIRYDTVSRSVVEYASEIRADLLVVMSEPQSLVTELIFGNRTSKVIAQSPIPVISFRPVH
;
A
#
# COMPACT_ATOMS: atom_id res chain seq x y z
N MET A 1 9.11 -23.66 -12.48
CA MET A 1 7.64 -23.52 -12.60
C MET A 1 7.14 -22.73 -11.39
N ASN A 2 6.27 -21.74 -11.62
CA ASN A 2 5.74 -20.91 -10.55
C ASN A 2 4.71 -21.75 -9.75
N ARG A 3 4.96 -21.98 -8.46
CA ARG A 3 4.15 -22.88 -7.61
C ARG A 3 2.76 -22.30 -7.30
N TYR A 4 2.62 -20.98 -7.40
CA TYR A 4 1.41 -20.23 -7.07
C TYR A 4 0.95 -19.42 -8.28
N ALA A 5 -0.36 -19.40 -8.53
CA ALA A 5 -0.95 -18.61 -9.61
C ALA A 5 -0.85 -17.11 -9.32
N LYS A 6 -1.20 -16.69 -8.09
CA LYS A 6 -1.12 -15.30 -7.63
C LYS A 6 0.10 -15.05 -6.76
N GLN A 7 0.61 -13.83 -6.83
CA GLN A 7 1.86 -13.43 -6.19
C GLN A 7 1.68 -12.12 -5.41
N VAL A 8 2.37 -12.05 -4.27
CA VAL A 8 2.61 -10.81 -3.53
C VAL A 8 4.02 -10.33 -3.84
N LEU A 9 4.16 -9.07 -4.21
CA LEU A 9 5.46 -8.45 -4.50
C LEU A 9 5.98 -7.72 -3.26
N VAL A 10 7.25 -7.88 -2.93
CA VAL A 10 7.92 -7.18 -1.83
C VAL A 10 9.25 -6.63 -2.32
N PRO A 11 9.32 -5.34 -2.69
CA PRO A 11 10.59 -4.66 -2.88
C PRO A 11 11.34 -4.50 -1.56
N THR A 12 12.66 -4.72 -1.57
CA THR A 12 13.49 -4.54 -0.39
C THR A 12 14.79 -3.81 -0.71
N ASP A 13 15.15 -2.89 0.18
CA ASP A 13 16.46 -2.24 0.30
C ASP A 13 17.21 -2.75 1.55
N PHE A 14 16.75 -3.86 2.13
CA PHE A 14 17.23 -4.49 3.36
C PHE A 14 17.04 -3.67 4.65
N SER A 15 16.23 -2.59 4.61
CA SER A 15 15.81 -1.83 5.79
C SER A 15 14.80 -2.58 6.67
N GLU A 16 14.71 -2.22 7.96
CA GLU A 16 13.70 -2.78 8.86
C GLU A 16 12.27 -2.43 8.42
N GLU A 17 12.05 -1.29 7.78
CA GLU A 17 10.78 -0.92 7.17
C GLU A 17 10.41 -1.90 6.04
N SER A 18 11.37 -2.23 5.16
CA SER A 18 11.15 -3.24 4.12
C SER A 18 10.95 -4.64 4.69
N PHE A 19 11.51 -4.93 5.87
CA PHE A 19 11.26 -6.17 6.59
C PHE A 19 9.83 -6.23 7.12
N ALA A 20 9.33 -5.15 7.73
CA ALA A 20 7.93 -5.06 8.15
C ALA A 20 6.99 -5.34 6.96
N ALA A 21 7.29 -4.80 5.77
CA ALA A 21 6.51 -5.09 4.57
C ALA A 21 6.52 -6.58 4.17
N LEU A 22 7.64 -7.28 4.37
CA LEU A 22 7.72 -8.72 4.18
C LEU A 22 6.84 -9.48 5.19
N GLU A 23 6.74 -9.01 6.43
CA GLU A 23 5.85 -9.60 7.43
C GLU A 23 4.37 -9.45 7.05
N TYR A 24 3.96 -8.28 6.57
CA TYR A 24 2.61 -8.08 5.99
C TYR A 24 2.36 -8.99 4.79
N ALA A 25 3.35 -9.14 3.90
CA ALA A 25 3.23 -10.02 2.74
C ALA A 25 3.09 -11.49 3.14
N VAL A 26 3.84 -11.97 4.14
CA VAL A 26 3.71 -13.34 4.68
C VAL A 26 2.34 -13.54 5.30
N PHE A 27 1.87 -12.58 6.11
CA PHE A 27 0.52 -12.62 6.70
C PHE A 27 -0.56 -12.70 5.61
N TYR A 28 -0.49 -11.82 4.61
CA TYR A 28 -1.43 -11.79 3.50
C TYR A 28 -1.40 -13.09 2.70
N ALA A 29 -0.21 -13.53 2.26
CA ALA A 29 -0.02 -14.73 1.46
C ALA A 29 -0.49 -16.01 2.17
N ASN A 30 -0.35 -16.09 3.49
CA ASN A 30 -0.88 -17.21 4.28
C ASN A 30 -2.41 -17.27 4.26
N ARG A 31 -3.07 -16.11 4.23
CA ARG A 31 -4.54 -16.04 4.11
C ARG A 31 -5.00 -16.23 2.67
N THR A 32 -4.20 -15.81 1.69
CA THR A 32 -4.59 -15.82 0.29
C THR A 32 -4.14 -17.02 -0.53
N ASP A 33 -3.31 -17.87 0.05
CA ASP A 33 -2.61 -18.94 -0.63
C ASP A 33 -1.75 -18.47 -1.84
N SER A 34 -1.05 -17.36 -1.66
CA SER A 34 -0.20 -16.77 -2.71
C SER A 34 1.29 -17.02 -2.50
N GLY A 35 2.07 -16.92 -3.57
CA GLY A 35 3.53 -16.88 -3.50
C GLY A 35 4.02 -15.47 -3.16
N ILE A 36 5.29 -15.33 -2.80
CA ILE A 36 5.92 -14.04 -2.51
C ILE A 36 7.14 -13.88 -3.39
N HIS A 37 7.21 -12.78 -4.13
CA HIS A 37 8.41 -12.34 -4.82
C HIS A 37 9.10 -11.25 -3.98
N LEU A 38 10.21 -11.61 -3.33
CA LEU A 38 11.07 -10.66 -2.63
C LEU A 38 12.15 -10.17 -3.60
N ILE A 39 12.13 -8.90 -3.97
CA ILE A 39 12.98 -8.35 -5.04
C ILE A 39 13.86 -7.20 -4.51
N HIS A 40 15.16 -7.30 -4.77
CA HIS A 40 16.09 -6.19 -4.58
C HIS A 40 16.53 -5.61 -5.92
N VAL A 41 16.62 -4.29 -6.05
CA VAL A 41 17.14 -3.63 -7.26
C VAL A 41 18.47 -2.97 -6.93
N ALA A 42 19.56 -3.46 -7.54
CA ALA A 42 20.88 -2.87 -7.41
C ALA A 42 21.24 -2.07 -8.68
N ASN A 43 21.70 -0.83 -8.49
CA ASN A 43 22.01 0.09 -9.58
C ASN A 43 23.37 -0.25 -10.22
N ARG A 44 23.36 -0.70 -11.49
CA ARG A 44 24.56 -1.09 -12.25
C ARG A 44 25.59 0.01 -12.39
N GLU A 45 25.17 1.26 -12.56
CA GLU A 45 26.07 2.40 -12.76
C GLU A 45 26.85 2.70 -11.47
N MET A 46 26.19 2.64 -10.31
CA MET A 46 26.87 2.70 -9.02
C MET A 46 27.86 1.55 -8.83
N LEU A 47 27.51 0.33 -9.28
CA LEU A 47 28.42 -0.81 -9.22
C LEU A 47 29.67 -0.62 -10.09
N ARG A 48 29.53 0.03 -11.26
CA ARG A 48 30.66 0.37 -12.14
C ARG A 48 31.53 1.49 -11.57
N LYS A 49 30.92 2.53 -10.97
CA LYS A 49 31.63 3.70 -10.42
C LYS A 49 32.40 3.40 -9.15
N GLN A 50 31.98 2.43 -8.34
CA GLN A 50 32.73 1.96 -7.16
C GLN A 50 34.00 1.14 -7.52
N GLY A 51 34.39 1.08 -8.80
CA GLY A 51 35.79 0.88 -9.20
C GLY A 51 36.37 -0.54 -9.08
N GLY A 52 35.57 -1.59 -9.01
CA GLY A 52 36.07 -2.91 -8.64
C GLY A 52 36.35 -3.86 -9.81
N ASP A 53 37.55 -4.44 -9.84
CA ASP A 53 37.86 -5.71 -10.52
C ASP A 53 36.70 -6.74 -10.44
N VAL A 54 36.61 -7.67 -11.38
CA VAL A 54 35.57 -8.73 -11.49
C VAL A 54 35.32 -9.43 -10.14
N ARG A 55 36.35 -9.54 -9.29
CA ARG A 55 36.27 -10.08 -7.93
C ARG A 55 35.35 -9.26 -7.01
N THR A 56 35.50 -7.94 -6.96
CA THR A 56 34.68 -7.04 -6.12
C THR A 56 33.22 -7.10 -6.53
N TYR A 57 32.95 -7.10 -7.83
CA TYR A 57 31.59 -7.23 -8.35
C TYR A 57 30.95 -8.57 -7.97
N ARG A 58 31.69 -9.68 -8.08
CA ARG A 58 31.19 -11.00 -7.65
C ARG A 58 30.91 -11.05 -6.15
N ALA A 59 31.79 -10.48 -5.32
CA ALA A 59 31.60 -10.42 -3.87
C ALA A 59 30.32 -9.66 -3.49
N LEU A 60 30.05 -8.52 -4.13
CA LEU A 60 28.82 -7.78 -3.91
C LEU A 60 27.57 -8.57 -4.29
N LEU A 61 27.58 -9.27 -5.42
CA LEU A 61 26.44 -10.11 -5.83
C LEU A 61 26.24 -11.32 -4.90
N GLN A 62 27.31 -11.79 -4.23
CA GLN A 62 27.18 -12.82 -3.19
C GLN A 62 26.57 -12.23 -1.93
N ASP A 63 26.99 -11.03 -1.54
CA ASP A 63 26.45 -10.32 -0.39
C ASP A 63 24.94 -10.04 -0.55
N ILE A 64 24.49 -9.49 -1.68
CA ILE A 64 23.06 -9.30 -1.98
C ILE A 64 22.27 -10.60 -1.85
N ARG A 65 22.80 -11.72 -2.38
CA ARG A 65 22.15 -13.03 -2.25
C ARG A 65 22.09 -13.48 -0.80
N GLN A 66 23.12 -13.22 -0.01
CA GLN A 66 23.15 -13.57 1.40
C GLN A 66 22.15 -12.74 2.19
N GLN A 67 22.07 -11.43 1.95
CA GLN A 67 21.08 -10.55 2.59
C GLN A 67 19.65 -10.97 2.26
N LEU A 68 19.35 -11.26 0.99
CA LEU A 68 18.04 -11.80 0.58
C LEU A 68 17.70 -13.13 1.29
N ARG A 69 18.68 -14.03 1.43
CA ARG A 69 18.48 -15.29 2.17
C ARG A 69 18.18 -15.04 3.64
N THR A 70 18.91 -14.13 4.27
CA THR A 70 18.68 -13.74 5.67
C THR A 70 17.28 -13.16 5.85
N PHE A 71 16.89 -12.18 5.03
CA PHE A 71 15.56 -11.57 5.04
C PHE A 71 14.45 -12.61 4.90
N ARG A 72 14.59 -13.48 3.89
CA ARG A 72 13.64 -14.56 3.62
C ARG A 72 13.49 -15.51 4.79
N ASN A 73 14.59 -15.90 5.42
CA ASN A 73 14.57 -16.89 6.50
C ASN A 73 14.05 -16.28 7.81
N ARG A 74 14.27 -14.99 8.04
CA ARG A 74 13.82 -14.26 9.23
C ARG A 74 12.28 -14.08 9.29
N SER A 75 11.59 -14.13 8.15
CA SER A 75 10.14 -13.87 8.07
C SER A 75 9.23 -15.02 8.52
N GLY A 76 9.77 -16.22 8.78
CA GLY A 76 8.97 -17.42 9.11
C GLY A 76 8.15 -17.99 7.94
N GLY A 77 8.20 -17.39 6.75
CA GLY A 77 7.45 -17.78 5.55
C GLY A 77 8.32 -18.27 4.38
N ALA A 78 9.56 -18.66 4.64
CA ALA A 78 10.60 -18.87 3.63
C ALA A 78 10.21 -19.78 2.45
N PHE A 79 9.35 -20.78 2.68
CA PHE A 79 8.93 -21.75 1.66
C PHE A 79 8.04 -21.16 0.55
N ARG A 80 7.40 -20.01 0.80
CA ARG A 80 6.56 -19.29 -0.20
C ARG A 80 7.33 -18.20 -0.93
N ILE A 81 8.52 -17.86 -0.45
CA ILE A 81 9.27 -16.68 -0.88
C ILE A 81 10.30 -17.08 -1.93
N HIS A 82 10.06 -16.60 -3.15
CA HIS A 82 11.06 -16.52 -4.21
C HIS A 82 11.83 -15.20 -4.05
N ALA A 83 13.09 -15.30 -3.62
CA ALA A 83 13.97 -14.14 -3.47
C ALA A 83 14.87 -14.00 -4.70
N ASP A 84 14.85 -12.83 -5.34
CA ASP A 84 15.63 -12.50 -6.54
C ASP A 84 16.18 -11.07 -6.44
N TYR A 85 17.17 -10.74 -7.28
CA TYR A 85 17.65 -9.37 -7.45
C TYR A 85 17.72 -8.99 -8.93
N LYS A 86 17.50 -7.71 -9.24
CA LYS A 86 17.71 -7.15 -10.58
C LYS A 86 18.82 -6.12 -10.56
N LEU A 87 19.65 -6.19 -11.60
CA LEU A 87 20.65 -5.19 -11.91
C LEU A 87 20.08 -4.28 -12.97
N SER A 88 19.95 -3.00 -12.66
CA SER A 88 19.32 -2.03 -13.56
C SER A 88 20.08 -0.73 -13.62
N GLU A 89 20.00 -0.07 -14.77
CA GLU A 89 20.42 1.33 -14.97
C GLU A 89 19.23 2.30 -14.87
N ASP A 90 18.01 1.76 -14.91
CA ASP A 90 16.77 2.53 -14.72
C ASP A 90 16.51 2.84 -13.25
N SER A 91 15.52 3.70 -13.00
CA SER A 91 14.99 3.91 -11.65
C SER A 91 14.52 2.59 -11.00
N VAL A 92 14.67 2.51 -9.67
CA VAL A 92 14.24 1.36 -8.87
C VAL A 92 12.76 1.04 -9.09
N ALA A 93 11.89 2.05 -9.02
CA ALA A 93 10.46 1.88 -9.26
C ALA A 93 10.13 1.31 -10.64
N GLN A 94 10.72 1.84 -11.72
CA GLN A 94 10.49 1.30 -13.08
C GLN A 94 10.95 -0.16 -13.18
N THR A 95 12.10 -0.48 -12.60
CA THR A 95 12.64 -1.84 -12.61
C THR A 95 11.70 -2.82 -11.90
N ILE A 96 11.13 -2.41 -10.76
CA ILE A 96 10.15 -3.21 -10.00
C ILE A 96 8.87 -3.40 -10.81
N LEU A 97 8.35 -2.35 -11.44
CA LEU A 97 7.13 -2.42 -12.28
C LEU A 97 7.34 -3.35 -13.49
N ASN A 98 8.48 -3.23 -14.17
CA ASN A 98 8.84 -4.12 -15.28
C ASN A 98 9.01 -5.57 -14.83
N TYR A 99 9.59 -5.79 -13.65
CA TYR A 99 9.67 -7.12 -13.05
C TYR A 99 8.27 -7.69 -12.78
N ALA A 100 7.41 -6.90 -12.15
CA ALA A 100 6.04 -7.26 -11.78
C ALA A 100 5.18 -7.65 -12.99
N ALA A 101 5.40 -7.04 -14.15
CA ALA A 101 4.66 -7.34 -15.38
C ALA A 101 4.77 -8.79 -15.87
N ASN A 102 5.75 -9.56 -15.37
CA ASN A 102 5.93 -10.98 -15.72
C ASN A 102 5.11 -11.93 -14.84
N PHE A 103 4.34 -11.41 -13.87
CA PHE A 103 3.65 -12.18 -12.86
C PHE A 103 2.24 -11.63 -12.61
N GLU A 104 1.32 -12.49 -12.17
CA GLU A 104 0.02 -12.04 -11.66
C GLU A 104 0.14 -11.52 -10.23
N ILE A 105 0.56 -10.26 -10.10
CA ILE A 105 0.67 -9.58 -8.80
C ILE A 105 -0.71 -9.17 -8.30
N GLU A 106 -1.14 -9.70 -7.15
CA GLU A 106 -2.40 -9.30 -6.51
C GLU A 106 -2.23 -8.20 -5.44
N LEU A 107 -1.00 -8.04 -4.93
CA LEU A 107 -0.65 -7.03 -3.93
C LEU A 107 0.86 -6.76 -3.97
N CYS A 108 1.27 -5.51 -3.80
CA CYS A 108 2.66 -5.16 -3.51
C CYS A 108 2.78 -4.53 -2.12
N CYS A 109 3.62 -5.09 -1.25
CA CYS A 109 3.88 -4.56 0.08
C CYS A 109 5.19 -3.76 0.07
N ILE A 110 5.14 -2.49 0.49
CA ILE A 110 6.31 -1.60 0.52
C ILE A 110 6.48 -1.03 1.92
N GLY A 111 7.69 -1.12 2.46
CA GLY A 111 8.07 -0.51 3.73
C GLY A 111 8.17 1.00 3.60
N THR A 112 7.65 1.75 4.58
CA THR A 112 7.70 3.21 4.56
C THR A 112 7.94 3.78 5.95
N SER A 113 8.95 4.65 6.08
CA SER A 113 9.16 5.48 7.26
C SER A 113 8.11 6.59 7.29
N GLY A 114 7.18 6.57 8.24
CA GLY A 114 6.19 7.64 8.40
C GLY A 114 6.83 8.97 8.81
N GLU A 115 6.05 10.07 8.81
CA GLU A 115 6.53 11.42 9.15
C GLU A 115 7.17 11.54 10.54
N ARG A 116 6.87 10.61 11.45
CA ARG A 116 7.36 10.60 12.84
C ARG A 116 8.72 9.90 13.04
N SER A 117 9.35 9.42 11.96
CA SER A 117 10.64 8.70 12.06
C SER A 117 11.81 9.69 12.13
N ALA A 118 12.60 9.64 13.20
CA ALA A 118 13.77 10.51 13.38
C ALA A 118 14.74 10.37 12.20
N GLY A 119 15.03 11.47 11.50
CA GLY A 119 16.05 11.53 10.45
C GLY A 119 15.55 11.54 9.00
N HIS A 120 14.25 11.30 8.74
CA HIS A 120 13.69 11.39 7.38
C HIS A 120 12.74 12.58 7.28
N ARG A 121 12.96 13.45 6.29
CA ARG A 121 12.07 14.58 5.98
C ARG A 121 10.70 14.03 5.52
N GLY A 122 9.78 13.96 6.47
CA GLY A 122 8.35 13.63 6.39
C GLY A 122 7.69 13.60 5.01
N GLY A 123 7.94 12.55 4.23
CA GLY A 123 7.36 12.40 2.91
C GLY A 123 7.44 10.98 2.36
N LEU A 124 6.55 10.69 1.43
CA LEU A 124 6.54 9.44 0.68
C LEU A 124 7.74 9.40 -0.28
N GLY A 125 8.65 8.45 -0.11
CA GLY A 125 9.86 8.35 -0.94
C GLY A 125 9.52 8.25 -2.43
N LEU A 126 10.34 8.85 -3.31
CA LEU A 126 10.08 8.98 -4.75
C LEU A 126 9.73 7.64 -5.45
N ASN A 127 10.38 6.54 -5.05
CA ASN A 127 10.12 5.22 -5.63
C ASN A 127 8.73 4.68 -5.25
N THR A 128 8.38 4.72 -3.95
CA THR A 128 7.03 4.40 -3.48
C THR A 128 6.00 5.29 -4.14
N GLY A 129 6.40 6.55 -4.29
CA GLY A 129 5.68 7.61 -4.96
C GLY A 129 5.16 7.19 -6.33
N ARG A 130 6.15 6.90 -7.18
CA ARG A 130 5.98 6.45 -8.54
C ARG A 130 5.21 5.12 -8.64
N MET A 131 5.50 4.16 -7.77
CA MET A 131 4.81 2.86 -7.79
C MET A 131 3.30 3.00 -7.51
N ILE A 132 2.88 3.83 -6.56
CA ILE A 132 1.44 4.04 -6.27
C ILE A 132 0.69 4.63 -7.46
N ASN A 133 1.38 5.46 -8.24
CA ASN A 133 0.80 6.09 -9.42
C ASN A 133 0.78 5.16 -10.63
N GLU A 134 1.82 4.35 -10.85
CA GLU A 134 2.00 3.58 -12.08
C GLU A 134 1.58 2.11 -11.98
N ALA A 135 1.51 1.53 -10.78
CA ALA A 135 1.19 0.12 -10.62
C ALA A 135 -0.24 -0.22 -11.07
N GLY A 136 -0.36 -1.30 -11.85
CA GLY A 136 -1.63 -1.91 -12.24
C GLY A 136 -2.24 -2.80 -11.15
N PHE A 137 -1.64 -2.86 -9.96
CA PHE A 137 -2.05 -3.70 -8.84
C PHE A 137 -2.09 -2.89 -7.53
N PRO A 138 -2.81 -3.35 -6.50
CA PRO A 138 -2.88 -2.68 -5.21
C PRO A 138 -1.50 -2.59 -4.53
N ILE A 139 -1.25 -1.47 -3.84
CA ILE A 139 -0.03 -1.25 -3.05
C ILE A 139 -0.40 -1.09 -1.58
N LEU A 140 0.18 -1.91 -0.72
CA LEU A 140 0.11 -1.78 0.74
C LEU A 140 1.38 -1.09 1.24
N THR A 141 1.27 0.17 1.66
CA THR A 141 2.36 0.83 2.39
C THR A 141 2.32 0.38 3.85
N CYS A 142 3.39 -0.26 4.26
CA CYS A 142 3.51 -0.93 5.54
C CYS A 142 4.26 -0.05 6.54
N ARG A 143 3.86 -0.18 7.81
CA ARG A 143 4.49 0.45 8.96
C ARG A 143 5.08 -0.60 9.88
N SER A 144 6.12 -0.25 10.61
CA SER A 144 6.59 -1.08 11.73
C SER A 144 5.43 -1.32 12.70
N HIS A 145 5.22 -2.58 13.07
CA HIS A 145 4.09 -2.98 13.89
C HIS A 145 4.59 -3.66 15.17
N PRO A 146 4.27 -3.13 16.37
CA PRO A 146 4.73 -3.75 17.62
C PRO A 146 3.91 -4.99 17.99
N GLU A 147 2.73 -5.17 17.40
CA GLU A 147 1.81 -6.25 17.73
C GLU A 147 1.69 -7.27 16.58
N LYS A 148 0.74 -8.21 16.68
CA LYS A 148 0.45 -9.14 15.58
C LYS A 148 -0.33 -8.41 14.48
N ILE A 149 0.04 -8.66 13.23
CA ILE A 149 -0.66 -8.10 12.07
C ILE A 149 -2.06 -8.70 11.99
N HIS A 150 -3.07 -7.84 11.81
CA HIS A 150 -4.43 -8.22 11.48
C HIS A 150 -5.10 -7.14 10.63
N PHE A 151 -6.18 -7.50 9.94
CA PHE A 151 -7.02 -6.55 9.18
C PHE A 151 -8.47 -6.69 9.63
N ARG A 152 -8.75 -6.47 10.92
CA ARG A 152 -10.09 -6.59 11.50
C ARG A 152 -10.92 -5.35 11.22
N ASN A 153 -10.36 -4.17 11.42
CA ASN A 153 -11.07 -2.90 11.23
C ASN A 153 -10.50 -2.17 10.01
N ILE A 154 -11.32 -1.98 8.98
CA ILE A 154 -10.92 -1.31 7.75
C ILE A 154 -11.62 0.03 7.66
N LEU A 155 -10.86 1.12 7.57
CA LEU A 155 -11.40 2.46 7.30
C LEU A 155 -11.40 2.73 5.79
N LEU A 156 -12.58 2.99 5.24
CA LEU A 156 -12.76 3.41 3.86
C LEU A 156 -13.40 4.81 3.83
N PRO A 157 -12.61 5.86 3.55
CA PRO A 157 -13.13 7.18 3.27
C PRO A 157 -13.95 7.17 1.97
N ILE A 158 -15.14 7.78 2.01
CA ILE A 158 -16.02 7.98 0.86
C ILE A 158 -16.11 9.47 0.53
N ASP A 159 -16.04 9.75 -0.76
CA ASP A 159 -16.24 11.07 -1.36
C ASP A 159 -17.39 11.02 -2.39
N LEU A 160 -17.75 12.16 -2.97
CA LEU A 160 -18.76 12.24 -4.02
C LEU A 160 -18.26 11.78 -5.40
N THR A 161 -17.02 11.33 -5.55
CA THR A 161 -16.44 10.96 -6.86
C THR A 161 -17.07 9.70 -7.46
N ARG A 162 -17.12 9.60 -8.80
CA ARG A 162 -17.70 8.44 -9.52
C ARG A 162 -17.07 7.09 -9.17
N HIS A 163 -15.86 7.07 -8.61
CA HIS A 163 -15.10 5.84 -8.34
C HIS A 163 -15.49 5.14 -7.03
N THR A 164 -16.33 5.74 -6.17
CA THR A 164 -16.73 5.15 -4.87
C THR A 164 -17.22 3.71 -4.98
N ASN A 165 -18.04 3.38 -5.99
CA ASN A 165 -18.55 2.02 -6.16
C ASN A 165 -17.41 1.02 -6.42
N GLU A 166 -16.43 1.40 -7.24
CA GLU A 166 -15.23 0.60 -7.47
C GLU A 166 -14.40 0.44 -6.18
N LYS A 167 -14.30 1.51 -5.35
CA LYS A 167 -13.67 1.45 -4.02
C LYS A 167 -14.37 0.41 -3.13
N VAL A 168 -15.70 0.41 -3.14
CA VAL A 168 -16.54 -0.51 -2.36
C VAL A 168 -16.35 -1.97 -2.83
N ASP A 169 -16.41 -2.24 -4.13
CA ASP A 169 -16.29 -3.61 -4.65
C ASP A 169 -14.93 -4.25 -4.34
N ARG A 170 -13.86 -3.45 -4.46
CA ARG A 170 -12.50 -3.90 -4.13
C ARG A 170 -12.37 -4.17 -2.63
N ILE A 171 -12.95 -3.33 -1.78
CA ILE A 171 -12.84 -3.54 -0.33
C ILE A 171 -13.70 -4.70 0.15
N ILE A 172 -14.86 -4.97 -0.46
CA ILE A 172 -15.70 -6.12 -0.14
C ILE A 172 -14.90 -7.43 -0.27
N ARG A 173 -14.19 -7.62 -1.40
CA ARG A 173 -13.37 -8.81 -1.62
C ARG A 173 -12.26 -8.96 -0.58
N PHE A 174 -11.63 -7.86 -0.21
CA PHE A 174 -10.59 -7.84 0.82
C PHE A 174 -11.19 -8.16 2.21
N ALA A 175 -12.26 -7.47 2.60
CA ALA A 175 -12.91 -7.62 3.89
C ALA A 175 -13.46 -9.04 4.09
N MET A 176 -14.04 -9.67 3.07
CA MET A 176 -14.44 -11.08 3.12
C MET A 176 -13.25 -12.01 3.39
N ARG A 177 -12.12 -11.77 2.71
CA ARG A 177 -10.91 -12.59 2.87
C ARG A 177 -10.37 -12.54 4.29
N PHE A 178 -10.51 -11.41 4.98
CA PHE A 178 -9.98 -11.22 6.33
C PHE A 178 -11.04 -11.23 7.44
N ASN A 179 -12.32 -11.46 7.10
CA ASN A 179 -13.46 -11.37 8.02
C ASN A 179 -13.48 -10.02 8.76
N SER A 180 -13.28 -8.94 8.00
CA SER A 180 -13.15 -7.58 8.51
C SER A 180 -14.50 -6.92 8.78
N THR A 181 -14.50 -5.94 9.67
CA THR A 181 -15.53 -4.90 9.80
C THR A 181 -15.08 -3.68 9.01
N VAL A 182 -15.97 -3.13 8.19
CA VAL A 182 -15.71 -1.93 7.39
C VAL A 182 -16.33 -0.71 8.09
N TYR A 183 -15.55 0.36 8.19
CA TYR A 183 -15.98 1.67 8.65
C TYR A 183 -15.96 2.59 7.44
N LEU A 184 -17.15 3.00 6.99
CA LEU A 184 -17.29 4.00 5.95
C LEU A 184 -17.28 5.38 6.59
N LEU A 185 -16.42 6.26 6.10
CA LEU A 185 -16.26 7.60 6.63
C LEU A 185 -16.49 8.63 5.54
N ALA A 186 -17.50 9.47 5.70
CA ALA A 186 -17.66 10.65 4.87
C ALA A 186 -17.08 11.86 5.60
N VAL A 187 -16.26 12.66 4.91
CA VAL A 187 -15.72 13.92 5.45
C VAL A 187 -16.42 15.07 4.74
N SER A 188 -17.14 15.90 5.50
CA SER A 188 -17.80 17.09 4.98
C SER A 188 -16.97 18.33 5.32
N GLU A 189 -16.58 19.10 4.30
CA GLU A 189 -15.89 20.38 4.49
C GLU A 189 -16.91 21.47 4.87
N PHE A 190 -16.50 22.45 5.71
CA PHE A 190 -17.39 23.50 6.26
C PHE A 190 -18.24 24.24 5.20
N MET A 191 -17.76 24.37 3.97
CA MET A 191 -18.49 25.05 2.88
C MET A 191 -19.61 24.21 2.26
N GLU A 192 -19.65 22.89 2.48
CA GLU A 192 -20.64 21.98 1.88
C GLU A 192 -21.98 21.96 2.65
N GLU A 193 -22.07 22.63 3.81
CA GLU A 193 -23.26 22.60 4.68
C GLU A 193 -24.50 23.25 4.09
N PHE A 194 -24.33 24.13 3.10
CA PHE A 194 -25.41 24.97 2.59
C PHE A 194 -26.09 24.44 1.31
N SER A 195 -25.83 23.21 0.87
CA SER A 195 -26.32 22.74 -0.45
C SER A 195 -26.65 21.23 -0.57
N PHE A 196 -27.24 20.88 -1.73
CA PHE A 196 -27.61 19.55 -2.25
C PHE A 196 -26.52 18.45 -2.10
N SER A 197 -25.27 18.83 -1.83
CA SER A 197 -24.12 17.95 -1.65
C SER A 197 -24.21 17.03 -0.42
N ARG A 198 -24.68 17.51 0.75
CA ARG A 198 -24.74 16.69 1.97
C ARG A 198 -25.75 15.55 1.87
N LYS A 199 -26.92 15.81 1.28
CA LYS A 199 -27.94 14.79 1.04
C LYS A 199 -27.41 13.72 0.07
N SER A 200 -26.76 14.15 -1.01
CA SER A 200 -26.13 13.24 -1.98
C SER A 200 -25.03 12.39 -1.34
N LEU A 201 -24.24 12.96 -0.42
CA LEU A 201 -23.19 12.22 0.31
C LEU A 201 -23.78 11.17 1.24
N LEU A 202 -24.85 11.51 1.97
CA LEU A 202 -25.60 10.59 2.81
C LEU A 202 -26.19 9.43 2.01
N GLU A 203 -26.87 9.71 0.90
CA GLU A 203 -27.45 8.69 0.02
C GLU A 203 -26.38 7.72 -0.51
N LYS A 204 -25.21 8.27 -0.86
CA LYS A 204 -24.08 7.49 -1.35
C LYS A 204 -23.43 6.63 -0.25
N LEU A 205 -23.28 7.19 0.95
CA LEU A 205 -22.77 6.48 2.12
C LEU A 205 -23.67 5.30 2.48
N GLU A 206 -24.99 5.52 2.51
CA GLU A 206 -25.96 4.48 2.81
C GLU A 206 -26.02 3.41 1.71
N SER A 207 -25.97 3.81 0.43
CA SER A 207 -25.91 2.88 -0.69
C SER A 207 -24.67 1.98 -0.61
N ALA A 208 -23.50 2.57 -0.34
CA ALA A 208 -22.25 1.82 -0.13
C ALA A 208 -22.34 0.88 1.09
N ALA A 209 -22.91 1.35 2.20
CA ALA A 209 -23.08 0.55 3.40
C ALA A 209 -24.01 -0.64 3.16
N LEU A 210 -25.12 -0.42 2.44
CA LEU A 210 -26.08 -1.47 2.09
C LEU A 210 -25.43 -2.51 1.17
N HIS A 211 -24.64 -2.08 0.19
CA HIS A 211 -23.87 -3.00 -0.65
C HIS A 211 -22.93 -3.87 0.20
N ILE A 212 -22.11 -3.27 1.07
CA ILE A 212 -21.21 -4.03 1.94
C ILE A 212 -21.97 -5.01 2.85
N ARG A 213 -23.04 -4.55 3.50
CA ARG A 213 -23.87 -5.37 4.40
C ARG A 213 -24.56 -6.53 3.67
N SER A 214 -24.99 -6.32 2.42
CA SER A 214 -25.60 -7.37 1.59
C SER A 214 -24.67 -8.56 1.32
N GLN A 215 -23.35 -8.34 1.44
CA GLN A 215 -22.34 -9.39 1.31
C GLN A 215 -22.02 -10.07 2.66
N GLY A 216 -22.79 -9.79 3.72
CA GLY A 216 -22.62 -10.36 5.05
C GLY A 216 -21.50 -9.71 5.88
N ILE A 217 -20.98 -8.56 5.45
CA ILE A 217 -19.87 -7.86 6.10
C ILE A 217 -20.43 -6.82 7.08
N LYS A 218 -19.88 -6.76 8.30
CA LYS A 218 -20.24 -5.72 9.28
C LYS A 218 -19.79 -4.36 8.74
N CYS A 219 -20.71 -3.40 8.72
CA CYS A 219 -20.43 -2.05 8.21
C CYS A 219 -20.96 -0.98 9.15
N HIS A 220 -20.07 -0.11 9.61
CA HIS A 220 -20.39 1.14 10.32
C HIS A 220 -20.23 2.32 9.37
N THR A 221 -20.97 3.40 9.63
CA THR A 221 -21.02 4.60 8.80
C THR A 221 -20.92 5.82 9.71
N GLU A 222 -20.05 6.76 9.40
CA GLU A 222 -19.90 8.00 10.14
C GLU A 222 -19.73 9.18 9.18
N ILE A 223 -20.26 10.34 9.57
CA ILE A 223 -20.01 11.60 8.86
C ILE A 223 -19.35 12.56 9.83
N ILE A 224 -18.11 12.94 9.52
CA ILE A 224 -17.33 13.84 10.36
C ILE A 224 -17.16 15.22 9.72
N ARG A 225 -17.03 16.21 10.59
CA ARG A 225 -16.77 17.61 10.24
C ARG A 225 -15.36 17.98 10.66
N TYR A 226 -14.53 18.43 9.73
CA TYR A 226 -13.16 18.83 10.04
C TYR A 226 -12.64 19.89 9.07
N ASP A 227 -11.51 20.49 9.44
CA ASP A 227 -10.76 21.49 8.69
C ASP A 227 -9.95 20.90 7.53
N THR A 228 -9.29 19.76 7.72
CA THR A 228 -8.39 19.14 6.74
C THR A 228 -8.64 17.63 6.61
N VAL A 229 -9.22 17.20 5.48
CA VAL A 229 -9.58 15.80 5.19
C VAL A 229 -8.50 14.78 5.58
N SER A 230 -7.23 15.00 5.20
CA SER A 230 -6.17 14.02 5.46
C SER A 230 -5.93 13.80 6.96
N ARG A 231 -5.98 14.87 7.75
CA ARG A 231 -5.81 14.82 9.20
C ARG A 231 -6.99 14.12 9.87
N SER A 232 -8.20 14.48 9.46
CA SER A 232 -9.46 13.93 9.96
C SER A 232 -9.56 12.42 9.79
N VAL A 233 -9.18 11.93 8.60
CA VAL A 233 -9.20 10.50 8.31
C VAL A 233 -8.21 9.76 9.20
N VAL A 234 -7.01 10.32 9.43
CA VAL A 234 -5.97 9.70 10.27
C VAL A 234 -6.35 9.73 11.76
N GLU A 235 -6.95 10.83 12.23
CA GLU A 235 -7.46 10.95 13.60
C GLU A 235 -8.60 9.95 13.84
N TYR A 236 -9.59 9.91 12.96
CA TYR A 236 -10.70 8.95 13.06
C TYR A 236 -10.21 7.50 12.97
N ALA A 237 -9.24 7.20 12.10
CA ALA A 237 -8.62 5.87 12.04
C ALA A 237 -8.03 5.45 13.40
N SER A 238 -7.45 6.39 14.14
CA SER A 238 -6.90 6.14 15.47
C SER A 238 -8.01 5.93 16.51
N GLU A 239 -9.09 6.71 16.44
CA GLU A 239 -10.25 6.61 17.35
C GLU A 239 -10.92 5.23 17.27
N ILE A 240 -11.17 4.74 16.04
CA ILE A 240 -11.80 3.42 15.84
C ILE A 240 -10.81 2.26 15.95
N ARG A 241 -9.52 2.54 16.21
CA ARG A 241 -8.43 1.56 16.16
C ARG A 241 -8.49 0.75 14.85
N ALA A 242 -8.47 1.47 13.74
CA ALA A 242 -8.41 0.88 12.42
C ALA A 242 -7.07 0.15 12.25
N ASP A 243 -7.12 -0.99 11.56
CA ASP A 243 -5.92 -1.77 11.25
C ASP A 243 -5.41 -1.50 9.83
N LEU A 244 -6.30 -0.99 8.97
CA LEU A 244 -6.02 -0.71 7.57
C LEU A 244 -6.83 0.50 7.12
N LEU A 245 -6.16 1.43 6.47
CA LEU A 245 -6.78 2.57 5.79
C LEU A 245 -6.78 2.32 4.28
N VAL A 246 -7.90 2.59 3.62
CA VAL A 246 -8.03 2.44 2.16
C VAL A 246 -7.97 3.81 1.49
N VAL A 247 -7.17 3.92 0.43
CA VAL A 247 -7.14 5.09 -0.45
C VAL A 247 -7.20 4.67 -1.92
N MET A 248 -7.64 5.60 -2.77
CA MET A 248 -7.48 5.48 -4.22
C MET A 248 -6.42 6.45 -4.72
N SER A 249 -5.53 5.98 -5.59
CA SER A 249 -4.59 6.83 -6.32
C SER A 249 -5.29 7.37 -7.58
N GLU A 250 -5.83 8.58 -7.51
CA GLU A 250 -6.52 9.21 -8.63
C GLU A 250 -5.54 9.97 -9.55
N PRO A 251 -5.53 9.69 -10.88
CA PRO A 251 -4.70 10.42 -11.83
C PRO A 251 -5.30 11.75 -12.33
N GLN A 252 -6.57 12.07 -12.02
CA GLN A 252 -7.29 13.17 -12.67
C GLN A 252 -7.76 14.27 -11.71
N SER A 253 -6.89 15.25 -11.49
CA SER A 253 -7.25 16.66 -11.57
C SER A 253 -6.18 17.34 -12.42
N LEU A 254 -6.51 17.60 -13.69
CA LEU A 254 -5.67 18.30 -14.66
C LEU A 254 -5.37 19.72 -14.16
N VAL A 255 -4.27 19.87 -13.42
CA VAL A 255 -3.21 20.91 -13.47
C VAL A 255 -2.32 20.63 -12.25
N THR A 256 -1.03 20.42 -12.53
CA THR A 256 0.17 20.37 -11.69
C THR A 256 -0.02 20.92 -10.27
N GLU A 257 0.28 20.17 -9.21
CA GLU A 257 1.59 20.28 -8.53
C GLU A 257 2.05 18.95 -7.91
N LEU A 258 2.90 18.24 -8.67
CA LEU A 258 3.96 17.33 -8.22
C LEU A 258 3.56 16.07 -7.42
N ILE A 259 3.51 14.95 -8.16
CA ILE A 259 3.72 13.55 -7.72
C ILE A 259 2.57 12.91 -6.93
N PHE A 260 1.68 13.67 -6.29
CA PHE A 260 0.49 13.11 -5.67
C PHE A 260 -0.64 14.12 -5.65
N GLY A 261 -1.88 13.65 -5.88
CA GLY A 261 -3.04 14.36 -5.37
C GLY A 261 -2.77 14.66 -3.88
N ASN A 262 -2.69 15.94 -3.54
CA ASN A 262 -2.07 16.47 -2.32
C ASN A 262 -2.62 15.87 -1.01
N ARG A 263 -3.72 15.12 -1.06
CA ARG A 263 -4.41 14.46 0.05
C ARG A 263 -3.96 13.01 0.26
N THR A 264 -3.90 12.19 -0.78
CA THR A 264 -3.54 10.75 -0.67
C THR A 264 -2.12 10.56 -0.15
N SER A 265 -1.16 11.34 -0.66
CA SER A 265 0.22 11.30 -0.14
C SER A 265 0.30 11.70 1.32
N LYS A 266 -0.42 12.75 1.73
CA LYS A 266 -0.46 13.21 3.12
C LYS A 266 -1.07 12.15 4.03
N VAL A 267 -2.17 11.51 3.62
CA VAL A 267 -2.74 10.38 4.37
C VAL A 267 -1.73 9.26 4.50
N ILE A 268 -1.07 8.84 3.41
CA ILE A 268 -0.06 7.79 3.45
C ILE A 268 1.14 8.20 4.31
N ALA A 269 1.57 9.45 4.30
CA ALA A 269 2.72 9.92 5.08
C ALA A 269 2.40 10.04 6.58
N GLN A 270 1.19 10.52 6.91
CA GLN A 270 0.72 10.77 8.27
C GLN A 270 0.15 9.54 8.97
N SER A 271 -0.34 8.55 8.22
CA SER A 271 -1.00 7.37 8.78
C SER A 271 -0.03 6.57 9.67
N PRO A 272 -0.40 6.29 10.94
CA PRO A 272 0.35 5.40 11.82
C PRO A 272 0.10 3.91 11.50
N ILE A 273 -0.95 3.62 10.72
CA ILE A 273 -1.37 2.27 10.32
C ILE A 273 -1.08 2.04 8.84
N PRO A 274 -1.01 0.78 8.36
CA PRO A 274 -0.78 0.52 6.94
C PRO A 274 -1.91 1.10 6.07
N VAL A 275 -1.55 1.49 4.86
CA VAL A 275 -2.48 2.08 3.88
C VAL A 275 -2.48 1.25 2.60
N ILE A 276 -3.65 0.77 2.18
CA ILE A 276 -3.80 0.13 0.87
C ILE A 276 -4.27 1.15 -0.15
N SER A 277 -3.48 1.30 -1.21
CA SER A 277 -3.73 2.16 -2.35
C SER A 277 -4.17 1.33 -3.53
N PHE A 278 -5.32 1.67 -4.08
CA PHE A 278 -5.85 1.06 -5.31
C PHE A 278 -5.80 2.09 -6.44
N ARG A 279 -5.41 1.65 -7.63
CA ARG A 279 -5.57 2.45 -8.85
C ARG A 279 -6.95 2.18 -9.47
N PRO A 280 -7.74 3.21 -9.84
CA PRO A 280 -9.01 3.03 -10.56
C PRO A 280 -8.82 2.27 -11.88
N VAL A 281 -9.75 1.40 -12.25
CA VAL A 281 -9.83 0.86 -13.62
C VAL A 281 -10.47 1.93 -14.50
N HIS A 282 -9.81 2.28 -15.61
CA HIS A 282 -10.37 3.16 -16.63
C HIS A 282 -11.22 2.37 -17.63
#